data_AF-A0A946QEY5-F1
#
_entry.id   AF-A0A946QEY5-F1
#
_cell.length_a   1.000
_cell.length_b   1.000
_cell.length_c   1.000
_cell.angle_alpha   90.00
_cell.angle_beta   90.00
_cell.angle_gamma   90.00
#
_symmetry.space_group_name_H-M   'P 1'
#
loop_
_entity.id
_entity.type
_entity.pdbx_description
1 polymer ?
#
loop_
_entity_poly.entity_id
_entity_poly.type
_entity_poly.pdbx_seq_one_letter_code
_entity_poly.pdbx_strand_id
1 'polypeptide(L)'
;MADSLKIQRFNTQHDSIATVVAALRGKLSPAGDVVSAAGRQRTLDVFGEPLTPSQVVQRICADVCRDGLSAVLNYTHSLDNVELDADSLRVSADELQSAHAAADPEFLATIGRIRDNI
;
A
#
# COMPACT_ATOMS: atom_id res chain seq x y z
N MET A 1 -22.10 -25.59 -12.82
CA MET A 1 -22.77 -24.29 -13.03
C MET A 1 -21.71 -23.23 -12.83
N ALA A 2 -21.33 -22.49 -13.87
CA ALA A 2 -20.28 -21.48 -13.75
C ALA A 2 -20.78 -20.33 -12.86
N ASP A 3 -20.02 -19.99 -11.82
CA ASP A 3 -20.33 -18.86 -10.96
C ASP A 3 -20.37 -17.57 -11.79
N SER A 4 -21.48 -16.86 -11.74
CA SER A 4 -21.66 -15.61 -12.50
C SER A 4 -20.76 -14.52 -11.91
N LEU A 5 -19.82 -14.01 -12.70
CA LEU A 5 -18.99 -12.87 -12.32
C LEU A 5 -19.88 -11.64 -12.05
N LYS A 6 -19.66 -10.99 -10.89
CA LYS A 6 -20.37 -9.76 -10.49
C LYS A 6 -19.77 -8.53 -11.17
N ILE A 7 -19.97 -8.41 -12.48
CA ILE A 7 -19.50 -7.27 -13.27
C ILE A 7 -20.61 -6.24 -13.39
N GLN A 8 -20.33 -4.98 -13.03
CA GLN A 8 -21.28 -3.89 -13.23
C GLN A 8 -21.53 -3.67 -14.72
N ARG A 9 -22.80 -3.68 -15.14
CA ARG A 9 -23.25 -3.38 -16.51
C ARG A 9 -24.08 -2.10 -16.49
N PHE A 10 -23.99 -1.32 -17.56
CA PHE A 10 -24.83 -0.13 -17.77
C PHE A 10 -25.31 -0.12 -19.22
N ASN A 11 -26.45 0.49 -19.47
CA ASN A 11 -27.08 0.66 -20.77
C ASN A 11 -27.14 2.14 -21.12
N THR A 12 -26.37 2.59 -22.11
CA THR A 12 -26.31 4.00 -22.53
C THR A 12 -27.61 4.56 -23.10
N GLN A 13 -28.62 3.71 -23.38
CA GLN A 13 -29.96 4.15 -23.77
C GLN A 13 -30.82 4.62 -22.59
N HIS A 14 -30.51 4.15 -21.37
CA HIS A 14 -31.30 4.41 -20.16
C HIS A 14 -30.47 5.08 -19.06
N ASP A 15 -29.15 4.89 -19.07
CA ASP A 15 -28.23 5.36 -18.05
C ASP A 15 -27.38 6.55 -18.56
N SER A 16 -27.13 7.51 -17.67
CA SER A 16 -26.15 8.56 -17.90
C SER A 16 -24.73 8.02 -17.73
N ILE A 17 -23.99 7.90 -18.84
CA ILE A 17 -22.61 7.44 -18.81
C ILE A 17 -21.71 8.35 -17.97
N ALA A 18 -21.95 9.66 -17.97
CA ALA A 18 -21.20 10.61 -17.16
C ALA A 18 -21.35 10.31 -15.66
N THR A 19 -22.56 9.98 -15.21
CA THR A 19 -22.85 9.61 -13.82
C THR A 19 -22.21 8.28 -13.44
N VAL A 20 -22.32 7.27 -14.31
CA VAL A 20 -21.72 5.94 -14.08
C VAL A 20 -20.19 6.05 -13.99
N VAL A 21 -19.57 6.77 -14.92
CA VAL A 21 -18.12 6.98 -14.94
C VAL A 21 -17.66 7.80 -13.74
N ALA A 22 -18.41 8.84 -13.34
CA ALA A 22 -18.10 9.62 -12.14
C ALA A 22 -18.13 8.74 -10.88
N ALA A 23 -19.14 7.89 -10.73
CA ALA A 23 -19.24 6.97 -9.60
C ALA A 23 -18.11 5.93 -9.59
N LEU A 24 -17.73 5.40 -10.76
CA LEU A 24 -16.58 4.49 -10.89
C LEU A 24 -15.27 5.18 -10.53
N ARG A 25 -15.05 6.41 -11.03
CA ARG A 25 -13.88 7.22 -10.68
C ARG A 25 -13.82 7.55 -9.21
N GLY A 26 -14.96 7.79 -8.56
CA GLY A 26 -15.03 7.97 -7.11
C GLY A 26 -14.58 6.73 -6.35
N LYS A 27 -15.08 5.54 -6.73
CA LYS A 27 -14.70 4.27 -6.10
C LYS A 27 -13.23 3.90 -6.32
N LEU A 28 -12.69 4.26 -7.47
CA LEU A 28 -11.30 4.00 -7.88
C LEU A 28 -10.39 5.22 -7.64
N SER A 29 -10.87 6.21 -6.89
CA SER A 29 -10.16 7.47 -6.70
C SER A 29 -8.86 7.23 -5.92
N PRO A 30 -7.76 7.91 -6.29
CA PRO A 30 -6.52 7.87 -5.52
C PRO A 30 -6.65 8.45 -4.11
N ALA A 31 -7.79 9.08 -3.78
CA ALA A 31 -8.06 9.67 -2.46
C ALA A 31 -7.98 8.66 -1.31
N GLY A 32 -8.08 7.35 -1.59
CA GLY A 32 -7.77 6.30 -0.62
C GLY A 32 -8.85 6.06 0.45
N ASP A 33 -10.03 6.66 0.32
CA ASP A 33 -11.12 6.56 1.31
C ASP A 33 -11.72 5.14 1.43
N VAL A 34 -11.42 4.26 0.48
CA VAL A 34 -11.87 2.87 0.47
C VAL A 34 -10.83 1.99 1.14
N VAL A 35 -10.95 1.85 2.46
CA VAL A 35 -10.18 0.90 3.27
C VAL A 35 -10.97 -0.39 3.51
N SER A 36 -10.26 -1.52 3.52
CA SER A 36 -10.85 -2.81 3.91
C SER A 36 -11.25 -2.79 5.40
N ALA A 37 -12.14 -3.71 5.80
CA ALA A 37 -12.51 -3.85 7.22
C ALA A 37 -11.29 -4.16 8.10
N ALA A 38 -10.37 -5.00 7.61
CA ALA A 38 -9.10 -5.28 8.28
C ALA A 38 -8.22 -4.02 8.43
N GLY A 39 -8.19 -3.15 7.41
CA GLY A 39 -7.48 -1.87 7.48
C GLY A 39 -8.06 -0.94 8.55
N ARG A 40 -9.39 -0.81 8.63
CA ARG A 40 -10.05 -0.02 9.69
C ARG A 40 -9.76 -0.55 11.08
N GLN A 41 -9.77 -1.87 11.25
CA GLN A 41 -9.46 -2.48 12.54
C GLN A 41 -7.99 -2.21 12.92
N ARG A 42 -7.04 -2.37 11.99
CA ARG A 42 -5.64 -2.04 12.25
C ARG A 42 -5.45 -0.57 12.63
N THR A 43 -6.17 0.36 11.98
CA THR A 43 -6.15 1.77 12.39
C THR A 43 -6.63 1.95 13.84
N LEU A 44 -7.72 1.29 14.23
CA LEU A 44 -8.19 1.31 15.61
C LEU A 44 -7.17 0.72 16.58
N ASP A 45 -6.55 -0.41 16.22
CA ASP A 45 -5.60 -1.11 17.08
C ASP A 45 -4.32 -0.28 17.32
N VAL A 46 -3.85 0.43 16.29
CA VAL A 46 -2.60 1.22 16.35
C VAL A 46 -2.83 2.62 16.92
N PHE A 47 -3.92 3.28 16.56
CA PHE A 47 -4.17 4.69 16.93
C PHE A 47 -5.19 4.87 18.05
N GLY A 48 -5.92 3.81 18.45
CA GLY A 48 -6.95 3.86 19.49
C GLY A 48 -8.26 4.54 19.07
N GLU A 49 -8.32 5.11 17.86
CA GLU A 49 -9.47 5.83 17.33
C GLU A 49 -9.63 5.58 15.82
N PRO A 50 -10.86 5.68 15.27
CA PRO A 50 -11.11 5.41 13.86
C PRO A 50 -10.70 6.61 13.00
N LEU A 51 -9.40 6.74 12.74
CA LEU A 51 -8.84 7.77 11.87
C LEU A 51 -9.13 7.48 10.39
N THR A 52 -9.34 8.55 9.61
CA THR A 52 -9.29 8.45 8.14
C THR A 52 -7.85 8.22 7.67
N PRO A 53 -7.63 7.70 6.45
CA PRO A 53 -6.27 7.54 5.90
C PRO A 53 -5.45 8.83 5.91
N SER A 54 -6.07 9.97 5.60
CA SER A 54 -5.41 11.28 5.64
C SER A 54 -5.02 11.71 7.05
N GLN A 55 -5.87 11.45 8.05
CA GLN A 55 -5.56 11.72 9.46
C GLN A 55 -4.44 10.82 9.98
N VAL A 56 -4.44 9.53 9.59
CA VAL A 56 -3.34 8.59 9.90
C VAL A 56 -2.01 9.13 9.36
N VAL A 57 -1.96 9.52 8.09
CA VAL A 57 -0.74 10.07 7.47
C VAL A 57 -0.29 11.33 8.22
N GLN A 58 -1.22 12.26 8.48
CA GLN A 58 -0.89 13.50 9.19
C GLN A 58 -0.32 13.22 10.59
N ARG A 59 -0.88 12.25 11.32
CA ARG A 59 -0.41 11.84 12.64
C ARG A 59 1.01 11.25 12.56
N ILE A 60 1.22 10.27 11.68
CA ILE A 60 2.53 9.62 11.50
C ILE A 60 3.59 10.67 11.15
N CYS A 61 3.31 11.55 10.18
CA CYS A 61 4.25 12.61 9.80
C CYS A 61 4.56 13.56 10.96
N ALA A 62 3.57 13.94 11.77
CA ALA A 62 3.78 14.81 12.93
C ALA A 62 4.62 14.12 14.01
N ASP A 63 4.40 12.83 14.24
CA ASP A 63 5.14 12.04 15.23
C ASP A 63 6.59 11.80 14.76
N VAL A 64 6.80 11.46 13.49
CA VAL A 64 8.16 11.33 12.92
C VAL A 64 8.90 12.68 12.94
N CYS A 65 8.21 13.80 12.68
CA CYS A 65 8.81 15.13 12.79
C CYS A 65 9.25 15.47 14.22
N ARG A 66 8.49 15.02 15.23
CA ARG A 66 8.74 15.33 16.65
C ARG A 66 9.75 14.39 17.29
N ASP A 67 9.59 13.08 17.04
CA ASP A 67 10.26 12.01 17.78
C ASP A 67 11.31 11.29 16.90
N GLY A 68 11.33 11.54 15.58
CA GLY A 68 12.36 11.04 14.68
C GLY A 68 12.34 9.51 14.51
N LEU A 69 13.51 8.90 14.64
CA LEU A 69 13.72 7.46 14.39
C LEU A 69 12.86 6.57 15.30
N SER A 70 12.65 6.95 16.56
CA SER A 70 11.84 6.14 17.48
C SER A 70 10.39 5.99 16.99
N ALA A 71 9.79 7.05 16.45
CA ALA A 71 8.47 6.98 15.84
C ALA A 71 8.47 6.06 14.61
N VAL A 72 9.51 6.11 13.77
CA VAL A 72 9.63 5.22 12.61
C VAL A 72 9.65 3.76 13.06
N LEU A 73 10.51 3.40 14.02
CA LEU A 73 10.62 2.03 14.53
C LEU A 73 9.30 1.54 15.16
N ASN A 74 8.63 2.40 15.93
CA ASN A 74 7.33 2.09 16.54
C ASN A 74 6.25 1.83 15.48
N TYR A 75 6.19 2.65 14.42
CA TYR A 75 5.23 2.47 13.35
C TYR A 75 5.56 1.25 12.47
N THR A 76 6.83 0.94 12.22
CA THR A 76 7.22 -0.31 11.54
C THR A 76 6.75 -1.54 12.33
N HIS A 77 6.98 -1.57 13.65
CA HIS A 77 6.51 -2.68 14.48
C HIS A 77 4.98 -2.81 14.47
N SER A 78 4.26 -1.70 14.67
CA SER A 78 2.79 -1.74 14.79
C SER A 78 2.05 -1.95 13.46
N LEU A 79 2.60 -1.50 12.34
CA LEU A 79 1.94 -1.57 11.02
C LEU A 79 2.42 -2.74 10.17
N ASP A 80 3.73 -3.02 10.18
CA ASP A 80 4.37 -4.05 9.36
C ASP A 80 4.60 -5.35 10.15
N ASN A 81 4.44 -5.31 11.48
CA ASN A 81 4.67 -6.45 12.37
C ASN A 81 6.10 -7.00 12.27
N VAL A 82 7.08 -6.09 12.15
CA VAL A 82 8.52 -6.38 12.11
C VAL A 82 9.21 -5.56 13.19
N GLU A 83 10.02 -6.21 14.00
CA GLU A 83 10.86 -5.54 15.00
C GLU A 83 12.20 -5.19 14.35
N LEU A 84 12.52 -3.89 14.33
CA LEU A 84 13.78 -3.34 13.83
C LEU A 84 14.38 -2.43 14.90
N ASP A 85 15.69 -2.24 14.82
CA ASP A 85 16.46 -1.25 15.56
C ASP A 85 17.19 -0.29 14.60
N ALA A 86 17.98 0.63 15.16
CA ALA A 86 18.71 1.62 14.38
C ALA A 86 19.73 1.00 13.41
N ASP A 87 20.30 -0.16 13.76
CA ASP A 87 21.37 -0.81 13.01
C ASP A 87 20.79 -1.71 11.90
N SER A 88 19.61 -2.29 12.11
CA SER A 88 18.89 -3.16 11.18
C SER A 88 17.90 -2.44 10.26
N LEU A 89 17.65 -1.14 10.47
CA LEU A 89 16.76 -0.37 9.61
C LEU A 89 17.23 -0.31 8.15
N ARG A 90 18.55 -0.35 7.93
CA ARG A 90 19.14 -0.31 6.59
C ARG A 90 19.59 -1.69 6.16
N VAL A 91 19.15 -2.09 4.97
CA VAL A 91 19.66 -3.30 4.31
C VAL A 91 21.13 -3.10 3.95
N SER A 92 21.97 -4.07 4.32
CA SER A 92 23.40 -4.05 4.03
C SER A 92 23.72 -4.34 2.56
N ALA A 93 24.90 -3.93 2.11
CA ALA A 93 25.36 -4.24 0.76
C ALA A 93 25.50 -5.76 0.53
N ASP A 94 25.90 -6.50 1.56
CA ASP A 94 26.08 -7.95 1.51
C ASP A 94 24.74 -8.69 1.40
N GLU A 95 23.69 -8.21 2.10
CA GLU A 95 22.33 -8.75 1.96
C GLU A 95 21.79 -8.50 0.55
N LEU A 96 21.99 -7.29 0.00
CA LEU A 96 21.58 -6.98 -1.38
C LEU A 96 22.30 -7.88 -2.39
N GLN A 97 23.62 -8.06 -2.25
CA GLN A 97 24.41 -8.90 -3.13
C GLN A 97 23.99 -10.37 -3.02
N SER A 98 23.75 -10.86 -1.81
CA SER A 98 23.30 -12.23 -1.55
C SER A 98 21.91 -12.49 -2.13
N ALA A 99 20.98 -11.54 -1.96
CA ALA A 99 19.64 -11.62 -2.55
C ALA A 99 19.68 -11.63 -4.08
N HIS A 100 20.52 -10.79 -4.69
CA HIS A 100 20.73 -10.79 -6.13
C HIS A 100 21.34 -12.12 -6.61
N ALA A 101 22.35 -12.65 -5.93
CA ALA A 101 22.99 -13.91 -6.28
C ALA A 101 22.06 -15.13 -6.14
N ALA A 102 21.12 -15.08 -5.19
CA ALA A 102 20.14 -16.13 -4.97
C ALA A 102 18.93 -16.07 -5.92
N ALA A 103 18.76 -14.97 -6.66
CA ALA A 103 17.64 -14.80 -7.58
C ALA A 103 17.81 -15.64 -8.85
N ASP A 104 16.67 -16.02 -9.45
CA ASP A 104 16.65 -16.79 -10.68
C ASP A 104 17.30 -16.01 -11.86
N PRO A 105 18.23 -16.62 -12.62
CA PRO A 105 18.92 -15.93 -13.71
C PRO A 105 18.00 -15.47 -14.85
N GLU A 106 16.93 -16.21 -15.18
CA GLU A 106 15.97 -15.82 -16.21
C GLU A 106 15.10 -14.65 -15.75
N PHE A 107 14.73 -14.63 -14.46
CA PHE A 107 14.07 -13.48 -13.85
C PHE A 107 14.97 -12.23 -13.89
N LEU A 108 16.24 -12.35 -13.52
CA LEU A 108 17.20 -11.24 -13.58
C LEU A 108 17.40 -10.72 -15.01
N ALA A 109 17.49 -11.61 -16.01
CA ALA A 109 17.57 -11.22 -17.42
C ALA A 109 16.32 -10.44 -17.87
N THR A 110 15.14 -10.84 -17.38
CA THR A 110 13.88 -10.15 -17.65
C THR A 110 13.87 -8.75 -17.04
N ILE A 111 14.26 -8.60 -15.77
CA ILE A 111 14.38 -7.27 -15.12
C ILE A 111 15.40 -6.39 -15.85
N GLY A 112 16.55 -6.96 -16.26
CA GLY A 112 17.56 -6.24 -17.04
C GLY A 112 16.99 -5.68 -18.34
N ARG A 113 16.25 -6.50 -19.10
CA ARG A 113 15.54 -6.03 -20.30
C ARG A 113 14.54 -4.91 -20.01
N ILE A 114 13.78 -4.99 -18.92
CA ILE A 114 12.81 -3.95 -18.55
C ILE A 114 13.54 -2.64 -18.26
N ARG A 115 14.62 -2.70 -17.46
CA ARG A 115 15.47 -1.54 -17.14
C ARG A 115 16.00 -0.86 -18.40
N ASP A 116 16.45 -1.63 -19.40
CA ASP A 116 17.00 -1.07 -20.63
C ASP A 116 15.93 -0.38 -21.52
N ASN A 117 14.65 -0.54 -21.20
CA ASN A 117 13.51 0.04 -21.92
C ASN A 117 12.77 1.15 -21.14
N ILE A 118 13.26 1.57 -19.96
CA ILE A 118 12.73 2.67 -19.14
C ILE A 118 13.76 3.80 -19.10
#